data_AF-A0A8X6WQ68-F1
#
_entry.id   AF-A0A8X6WQ68-F1
#
_cell.length_a   1.000
_cell.length_b   1.000
_cell.length_c   1.000
_cell.angle_alpha   90.00
_cell.angle_beta   90.00
_cell.angle_gamma   90.00
#
_symmetry.space_group_name_H-M   'P 1'
#
loop_
_entity.id
_entity.type
_entity.pdbx_description
1 polymer ?
#
loop_
_entity_poly.entity_id
_entity_poly.type
_entity_poly.pdbx_seq_one_letter_code
_entity_poly.pdbx_strand_id
1 'polypeptide(L)'
;MVLTCDQKEQKELVNIPEPIRCIDSTYQGGLNLLLVLSTKGHLSIRDADRNGLLIRYVKPFSHVPLFMTINNDYVYLSSAGFLSVLDISTGKFVKKYELAAAYTSLTVHKNHIFTTSFSGFVRCYSKSQIQNVRAYYGAGKKALTCIHARDDWVFTGNRFGKISVFKFDPEPAFPCQFGKCEIVFSLVEDLLYHVLESENHNLPRAGSICPWRKCRVKFQMNWNKEAVYNHIQAHIISSESLYNSTS
;
A
#
# COMPACT_ATOMS: atom_id res chain seq x y z
N MET A 1 -4.98 4.01 -30.16
CA MET A 1 -5.75 2.76 -30.29
C MET A 1 -6.98 2.91 -29.42
N VAL A 2 -8.14 3.22 -30.02
CA VAL A 2 -9.40 3.31 -29.29
C VAL A 2 -10.01 1.91 -29.33
N LEU A 3 -10.02 1.21 -28.19
CA LEU A 3 -10.70 -0.07 -28.04
C LEU A 3 -12.21 0.23 -28.04
N THR A 4 -12.86 0.11 -29.19
CA THR A 4 -14.32 0.09 -29.26
C THR A 4 -14.78 -1.32 -28.90
N CYS A 5 -15.46 -1.46 -27.76
CA CYS A 5 -16.17 -2.70 -27.41
C CYS A 5 -17.42 -2.78 -28.28
N ASP A 6 -17.44 -3.72 -29.23
CA ASP A 6 -18.58 -3.93 -30.12
C ASP A 6 -19.74 -4.56 -29.32
N GLN A 7 -20.91 -3.92 -29.28
CA GLN A 7 -22.03 -4.33 -28.41
C GLN A 7 -22.54 -5.77 -28.68
N LYS A 8 -22.20 -6.35 -29.84
CA LYS A 8 -22.56 -7.72 -30.21
C LYS A 8 -21.87 -8.82 -29.40
N GLU A 9 -20.86 -8.47 -28.59
CA GLU A 9 -20.10 -9.44 -27.76
C GLU A 9 -20.44 -9.39 -26.27
N GLN A 10 -21.51 -8.68 -25.87
CA GLN A 10 -21.92 -8.64 -24.45
C GLN A 10 -22.52 -9.98 -24.00
N LYS A 11 -21.89 -10.60 -23.00
CA LYS A 11 -22.34 -11.86 -22.39
C LYS A 11 -22.37 -11.76 -20.86
N GLU A 12 -23.39 -12.32 -20.24
CA GLU A 12 -23.43 -12.50 -18.79
C GLU A 12 -22.67 -13.77 -18.40
N LEU A 13 -21.45 -13.62 -17.87
CA LEU A 13 -20.60 -14.75 -17.48
C LEU A 13 -20.90 -15.28 -16.08
N VAL A 14 -21.47 -14.43 -15.21
CA VAL A 14 -21.72 -14.75 -13.80
C VAL A 14 -23.07 -14.20 -13.38
N ASN A 15 -23.94 -15.08 -12.92
CA ASN A 15 -25.20 -14.73 -12.29
C ASN A 15 -25.24 -15.34 -10.90
N ILE A 16 -24.99 -14.51 -9.88
CA ILE A 16 -25.06 -14.89 -8.47
C ILE A 16 -25.90 -13.86 -7.70
N PRO A 17 -26.63 -14.27 -6.65
CA PRO A 17 -27.51 -13.36 -5.91
C PRO A 17 -26.74 -12.35 -5.06
N GLU A 18 -25.48 -12.64 -4.71
CA GLU A 18 -24.66 -11.70 -3.96
C GLU A 18 -24.07 -10.58 -4.83
N PRO A 19 -24.04 -9.33 -4.34
CA PRO A 19 -23.29 -8.26 -5.00
C PRO A 19 -21.80 -8.62 -5.14
N ILE A 20 -21.23 -8.29 -6.29
CA ILE A 20 -19.81 -8.46 -6.56
C ILE A 20 -19.02 -7.33 -5.92
N ARG A 21 -18.03 -7.68 -5.10
CA ARG A 21 -17.13 -6.72 -4.45
C ARG A 21 -15.98 -6.34 -5.36
N CYS A 22 -15.35 -7.34 -6.00
CA CYS A 22 -14.16 -7.15 -6.81
C CYS A 22 -14.09 -8.23 -7.89
N ILE A 23 -13.56 -7.86 -9.05
CA ILE A 23 -13.23 -8.77 -10.13
C ILE A 23 -11.78 -8.52 -10.53
N ASP A 24 -11.09 -9.58 -10.94
CA ASP A 24 -9.75 -9.50 -11.49
C ASP A 24 -9.57 -10.67 -12.48
N SER A 25 -8.62 -10.56 -13.40
CA SER A 25 -8.37 -11.59 -14.41
C SER A 25 -6.89 -11.94 -14.50
N THR A 26 -6.62 -13.19 -14.89
CA THR A 26 -5.25 -13.66 -15.12
C THR A 26 -5.24 -14.77 -16.16
N TYR A 27 -4.08 -15.03 -16.74
CA TYR A 27 -3.88 -16.16 -17.65
C TYR A 27 -3.05 -17.22 -16.95
N GLN A 28 -3.60 -18.43 -16.81
CA GLN A 28 -2.92 -19.53 -16.14
C GLN A 28 -3.18 -20.84 -16.88
N GLY A 29 -2.11 -21.59 -17.18
CA GLY A 29 -2.21 -22.94 -17.72
C GLY A 29 -2.99 -23.05 -19.03
N GLY A 30 -2.98 -22.02 -19.88
CA GLY A 30 -3.73 -22.02 -21.13
C GLY A 30 -5.12 -21.38 -21.06
N LEU A 31 -5.58 -20.98 -19.86
CA LEU A 31 -6.94 -20.49 -19.64
C LEU A 31 -6.94 -19.01 -19.23
N ASN A 32 -7.86 -18.24 -19.80
CA ASN A 32 -8.21 -16.91 -19.31
C ASN A 32 -9.13 -17.07 -18.10
N LEU A 33 -8.59 -16.84 -16.91
CA LEU A 33 -9.31 -16.97 -15.65
C LEU A 33 -9.92 -15.63 -15.25
N LEU A 34 -11.20 -15.67 -14.92
CA LEU A 34 -11.94 -14.60 -14.25
C LEU A 34 -12.11 -14.97 -12.78
N LEU A 35 -11.61 -14.11 -11.90
CA LEU A 35 -11.78 -14.23 -10.46
C LEU A 35 -12.84 -13.25 -10.00
N VAL A 36 -13.81 -13.75 -9.25
CA VAL A 36 -14.95 -12.98 -8.77
C VAL A 36 -15.07 -13.14 -7.26
N LEU A 37 -14.93 -12.02 -6.56
CA LEU A 37 -15.09 -11.92 -5.11
C LEU A 37 -16.44 -11.27 -4.79
N SER A 38 -17.30 -11.99 -4.06
CA SER A 38 -18.57 -11.45 -3.59
C SER A 38 -18.41 -10.63 -2.30
N THR A 39 -19.42 -9.81 -2.01
CA THR A 39 -19.49 -9.04 -0.76
C THR A 39 -19.60 -9.89 0.50
N LYS A 40 -19.97 -11.17 0.40
CA LYS A 40 -19.95 -12.14 1.51
C LYS A 40 -18.60 -12.87 1.63
N GLY A 41 -17.63 -12.57 0.77
CA GLY A 41 -16.34 -13.25 0.74
C GLY A 41 -16.35 -14.59 0.03
N HIS A 42 -17.27 -14.81 -0.92
CA HIS A 42 -17.19 -15.99 -1.79
C HIS A 42 -16.25 -15.67 -2.95
N LEU A 43 -15.19 -16.44 -3.12
CA LEU A 43 -14.27 -16.31 -4.25
C LEU A 43 -14.49 -17.47 -5.22
N SER A 44 -14.87 -17.13 -6.45
CA SER A 44 -15.01 -18.07 -7.55
C SER A 44 -13.99 -17.78 -8.65
N ILE A 45 -13.39 -18.85 -9.17
CA ILE A 45 -12.45 -18.82 -10.29
C ILE A 45 -13.15 -19.48 -11.47
N ARG A 46 -13.24 -18.76 -12.58
CA ARG A 46 -14.06 -19.12 -13.73
C ARG A 46 -13.26 -19.02 -15.02
N ASP A 47 -13.60 -19.85 -16.00
CA ASP A 47 -13.06 -19.76 -17.36
C ASP A 47 -13.81 -18.65 -18.12
N ALA A 48 -13.12 -17.59 -18.50
CA ALA A 48 -13.73 -16.48 -19.23
C ALA A 48 -14.11 -16.88 -20.67
N ASP A 49 -13.32 -17.73 -21.32
CA ASP A 49 -13.53 -18.13 -22.72
C ASP A 49 -14.67 -19.14 -22.86
N ARG A 50 -14.89 -19.96 -21.83
CA ARG A 50 -15.96 -20.98 -21.79
C ARG A 50 -17.22 -20.47 -21.07
N ASN A 51 -17.65 -19.25 -21.41
CA ASN A 51 -18.87 -18.62 -20.88
C ASN A 51 -18.95 -18.60 -19.33
N GLY A 52 -17.82 -18.37 -18.63
CA GLY A 52 -17.81 -18.24 -17.18
C GLY A 52 -17.92 -19.56 -16.42
N LEU A 53 -17.56 -20.69 -17.04
CA LEU A 53 -17.57 -22.01 -16.42
C LEU A 53 -16.83 -21.97 -15.08
N LEU A 54 -17.48 -22.43 -14.01
CA LEU A 54 -16.87 -22.49 -12.69
C LEU A 54 -15.76 -23.55 -12.67
N ILE A 55 -14.51 -23.11 -12.58
CA ILE A 55 -13.36 -24.00 -12.41
C ILE A 55 -13.19 -24.33 -10.94
N ARG A 56 -13.31 -23.32 -10.06
CA ARG A 56 -13.06 -23.50 -8.64
C ARG A 56 -13.87 -22.55 -7.78
N TYR A 57 -14.29 -23.07 -6.63
CA TYR A 57 -14.89 -22.32 -5.56
C TYR A 57 -14.01 -22.40 -4.31
N VAL A 58 -13.66 -21.25 -3.74
CA VAL A 58 -12.86 -21.16 -2.52
C VAL A 58 -13.81 -21.00 -1.34
N LYS A 59 -13.57 -21.78 -0.28
CA LYS A 59 -14.41 -21.74 0.92
C LYS A 59 -14.45 -20.34 1.53
N PRO A 60 -15.56 -19.97 2.20
CA PRO A 60 -15.72 -18.65 2.82
C PRO A 60 -14.56 -18.31 3.76
N PHE A 61 -14.08 -17.08 3.68
CA PHE A 61 -13.02 -16.57 4.54
C PHE A 61 -13.55 -16.34 5.96
N SER A 62 -12.68 -16.52 6.97
CA SER A 62 -13.02 -16.16 8.35
C SER A 62 -13.28 -14.66 8.53
N HIS A 63 -12.65 -13.84 7.68
CA HIS A 63 -12.87 -12.40 7.58
C HIS A 63 -13.18 -12.05 6.14
N VAL A 64 -14.24 -11.29 5.92
CA VAL A 64 -14.66 -10.88 4.58
C VAL A 64 -13.57 -10.00 3.95
N PRO A 65 -12.95 -10.43 2.82
CA PRO A 65 -11.96 -9.62 2.13
C PRO A 65 -12.61 -8.38 1.52
N LEU A 66 -11.93 -7.25 1.62
CA LEU A 66 -12.35 -5.97 1.06
C LEU A 66 -11.74 -5.74 -0.33
N PHE A 67 -10.49 -6.19 -0.51
CA PHE A 67 -9.74 -5.99 -1.75
C PHE A 67 -9.08 -7.29 -2.20
N MET A 68 -9.00 -7.44 -3.52
CA MET A 68 -8.36 -8.55 -4.19
C MET A 68 -7.40 -8.00 -5.24
N THR A 69 -6.22 -8.63 -5.35
CA THR A 69 -5.31 -8.41 -6.47
C THR A 69 -4.63 -9.72 -6.81
N ILE A 70 -4.40 -9.96 -8.10
CA ILE A 70 -3.69 -11.13 -8.58
C ILE A 70 -2.26 -10.75 -8.91
N ASN A 71 -1.31 -11.60 -8.53
CA ASN A 71 0.06 -11.51 -9.00
C ASN A 71 0.63 -12.91 -9.21
N ASN A 72 0.91 -13.24 -10.47
CA ASN A 72 1.27 -14.57 -10.94
C ASN A 72 0.15 -15.59 -10.58
N ASP A 73 0.53 -16.72 -10.00
CA ASP A 73 -0.37 -17.81 -9.63
C ASP A 73 -1.06 -17.62 -8.27
N TYR A 74 -0.92 -16.44 -7.65
CA TYR A 74 -1.43 -16.15 -6.32
C TYR A 74 -2.44 -15.01 -6.31
N VAL A 75 -3.49 -15.21 -5.52
CA VAL A 75 -4.47 -14.19 -5.16
C VAL A 75 -4.12 -13.63 -3.80
N TYR A 76 -4.02 -12.31 -3.71
CA TYR A 76 -3.81 -11.59 -2.48
C TYR A 76 -5.12 -10.93 -2.07
N LEU A 77 -5.57 -11.26 -0.86
CA LEU A 77 -6.86 -10.85 -0.33
C LEU A 77 -6.64 -10.07 0.95
N SER A 78 -7.03 -8.80 0.94
CA SER A 78 -6.91 -7.94 2.11
C SER A 78 -8.24 -7.83 2.82
N SER A 79 -8.25 -8.15 4.12
CA SER A 79 -9.33 -7.87 5.06
C SER A 79 -8.84 -6.88 6.13
N ALA A 80 -9.73 -6.42 7.01
CA ALA A 80 -9.34 -5.55 8.12
C ALA A 80 -8.26 -6.21 8.99
N GLY A 81 -7.01 -5.73 8.89
CA GLY A 81 -5.86 -6.22 9.65
C GLY A 81 -5.16 -7.48 9.12
N PHE A 82 -5.67 -8.14 8.07
CA PHE A 82 -5.06 -9.36 7.54
C PHE A 82 -4.89 -9.35 6.03
N LEU A 83 -3.82 -9.98 5.57
CA LEU A 83 -3.59 -10.31 4.17
C LEU A 83 -3.48 -11.82 4.02
N SER A 84 -4.40 -12.40 3.28
CA SER A 84 -4.42 -13.84 2.97
C SER A 84 -3.92 -14.06 1.55
N VAL A 85 -3.05 -15.05 1.38
CA VAL A 85 -2.52 -15.46 0.08
C VAL A 85 -3.08 -16.83 -0.27
N LEU A 86 -3.73 -16.89 -1.43
CA LEU A 86 -4.34 -18.09 -1.99
C LEU A 86 -3.60 -18.48 -3.27
N ASP A 87 -3.35 -19.76 -3.45
CA ASP A 87 -2.87 -20.30 -4.73
C ASP A 87 -4.06 -20.58 -5.65
N ILE A 88 -4.04 -20.04 -6.87
CA ILE A 88 -5.12 -20.18 -7.85
C ILE A 88 -5.22 -21.64 -8.32
N SER A 89 -4.09 -22.31 -8.52
CA SER A 89 -4.02 -23.66 -9.07
C SER A 89 -4.65 -24.68 -8.11
N THR A 90 -4.39 -24.54 -6.80
CA THR A 90 -4.91 -25.45 -5.77
C THR A 90 -6.19 -24.95 -5.11
N GLY A 91 -6.43 -23.64 -5.12
CA GLY A 91 -7.45 -22.94 -4.32
C GLY A 91 -7.27 -23.10 -2.82
N LYS A 92 -6.04 -23.36 -2.36
CA LYS A 92 -5.71 -23.47 -0.94
C LYS A 92 -4.99 -22.23 -0.46
N PHE A 93 -5.16 -21.94 0.83
CA PHE A 93 -4.42 -20.88 1.50
C PHE A 93 -2.96 -21.29 1.66
N VAL A 94 -2.06 -20.41 1.27
CA VAL A 94 -0.62 -20.61 1.37
C VAL A 94 -0.07 -19.88 2.57
N LYS A 95 -0.47 -18.62 2.75
CA LYS A 95 0.03 -17.75 3.83
C LYS A 95 -1.05 -16.81 4.33
N LYS A 96 -0.95 -16.43 5.60
CA LYS A 96 -1.73 -15.37 6.23
C LYS A 96 -0.76 -14.45 6.94
N TYR A 97 -0.97 -13.15 6.77
CA TYR A 97 -0.14 -12.11 7.34
C TYR A 97 -1.00 -11.16 8.16
N GLU A 98 -0.52 -10.79 9.33
CA GLU A 98 -1.08 -9.72 10.13
C GLU A 98 -0.41 -8.41 9.71
N LEU A 99 -1.22 -7.44 9.32
CA LEU A 99 -0.73 -6.17 8.80
C LEU A 99 -1.29 -5.03 9.65
N ALA A 100 -0.48 -4.01 9.89
CA ALA A 100 -0.88 -2.84 10.65
C ALA A 100 -1.73 -1.87 9.79
N ALA A 101 -3.03 -1.80 10.10
CA ALA A 101 -4.05 -0.80 9.69
C ALA A 101 -5.23 -1.30 8.83
N ALA A 102 -6.18 -0.39 8.61
CA ALA A 102 -7.28 -0.55 7.66
C ALA A 102 -6.84 -0.07 6.28
N TYR A 103 -7.04 -0.93 5.27
CA TYR A 103 -6.59 -0.70 3.91
C TYR A 103 -7.70 -0.12 3.04
N THR A 104 -7.34 0.71 2.07
CA THR A 104 -8.25 1.23 1.05
C THR A 104 -8.02 0.64 -0.33
N SER A 105 -6.84 0.08 -0.56
CA SER A 105 -6.47 -0.57 -1.80
C SER A 105 -5.21 -1.42 -1.57
N LEU A 106 -4.99 -2.37 -2.46
CA LEU A 106 -3.91 -3.36 -2.40
C LEU A 106 -3.37 -3.57 -3.82
N THR A 107 -2.05 -3.58 -3.97
CA THR A 107 -1.39 -4.05 -5.19
C THR A 107 -0.13 -4.81 -4.82
N VAL A 108 0.30 -5.71 -5.70
CA VAL A 108 1.50 -6.52 -5.51
C VAL A 108 2.35 -6.35 -6.74
N HIS A 109 3.62 -6.00 -6.53
CA HIS A 109 4.60 -5.85 -7.60
C HIS A 109 5.92 -6.51 -7.19
N LYS A 110 6.43 -7.41 -8.03
CA LYS A 110 7.62 -8.23 -7.75
C LYS A 110 7.51 -8.94 -6.39
N ASN A 111 8.44 -8.69 -5.49
CA ASN A 111 8.49 -9.27 -4.14
C ASN A 111 7.89 -8.37 -3.05
N HIS A 112 7.15 -7.33 -3.43
CA HIS A 112 6.64 -6.32 -2.53
C HIS A 112 5.11 -6.22 -2.60
N ILE A 113 4.50 -5.98 -1.45
CA ILE A 113 3.07 -5.77 -1.31
C ILE A 113 2.86 -4.33 -0.90
N PHE A 114 2.05 -3.60 -1.66
CA PHE A 114 1.70 -2.22 -1.37
C PHE A 114 0.26 -2.14 -0.90
N THR A 115 0.06 -1.42 0.19
CA THR A 115 -1.26 -1.15 0.74
C THR A 115 -1.42 0.35 0.94
N THR A 116 -2.63 0.84 0.75
CA THR A 116 -2.95 2.25 1.00
C THR A 116 -3.88 2.41 2.18
N SER A 117 -3.85 3.59 2.82
CA SER A 117 -4.75 3.93 3.93
C SER A 117 -5.48 5.25 3.71
N PHE A 118 -6.54 5.47 4.51
CA PHE A 118 -7.22 6.77 4.60
C PHE A 118 -6.36 7.88 5.21
N SER A 119 -5.24 7.55 5.87
CA SER A 119 -4.29 8.52 6.40
C SER A 119 -3.27 9.04 5.37
N GLY A 120 -3.36 8.59 4.11
CA GLY A 120 -2.45 9.05 3.05
C GLY A 120 -1.16 8.26 2.92
N PHE A 121 -0.96 7.25 3.76
CA PHE A 121 0.20 6.38 3.70
C PHE A 121 0.02 5.30 2.63
N VAL A 122 1.13 5.02 1.95
CA VAL A 122 1.37 3.76 1.26
C VAL A 122 2.35 2.98 2.13
N ARG A 123 1.96 1.78 2.55
CA ARG A 123 2.88 0.85 3.22
C ARG A 123 3.33 -0.21 2.23
N CYS A 124 4.63 -0.39 2.13
CA CYS A 124 5.29 -1.41 1.35
C CYS A 124 5.83 -2.49 2.30
N TYR A 125 5.42 -3.74 2.08
CA TYR A 125 5.87 -4.90 2.83
C TYR A 125 6.68 -5.81 1.90
N SER A 126 7.81 -6.30 2.38
CA SER A 126 8.53 -7.37 1.68
C SER A 126 7.83 -8.72 1.93
N LYS A 127 7.60 -9.51 0.88
CA LYS A 127 6.95 -10.83 1.00
C LYS A 127 7.78 -11.82 1.84
N SER A 128 9.10 -11.66 1.88
CA SER A 128 10.00 -12.50 2.70
C SER A 128 10.04 -12.04 4.15
N GLN A 129 9.98 -10.73 4.40
CA GLN A 129 10.12 -10.12 5.72
C GLN A 129 9.08 -9.01 5.91
N ILE A 130 7.90 -9.39 6.40
CA ILE A 130 6.78 -8.46 6.56
C ILE A 130 7.01 -7.43 7.66
N GLN A 131 7.90 -7.71 8.59
CA GLN A 131 8.30 -6.74 9.61
C GLN A 131 9.06 -5.55 9.02
N ASN A 132 9.69 -5.71 7.84
CA ASN A 132 10.37 -4.61 7.15
C ASN A 132 9.34 -3.81 6.34
N VAL A 133 8.63 -2.94 7.04
CA VAL A 133 7.66 -2.03 6.45
C VAL A 133 8.34 -0.73 6.05
N ARG A 134 8.18 -0.34 4.79
CA ARG A 134 8.52 1.01 4.31
C ARG A 134 7.25 1.82 4.11
N ALA A 135 7.32 3.10 4.42
CA ALA A 135 6.21 4.04 4.25
C ALA A 135 6.56 5.06 3.17
N TYR A 136 5.52 5.46 2.43
CA TYR A 136 5.53 6.56 1.48
C TYR A 136 4.26 7.38 1.71
N TYR A 137 4.25 8.65 1.28
CA TYR A 137 3.02 9.38 1.09
C TYR A 137 2.52 9.27 -0.34
N GLY A 138 1.23 8.99 -0.48
CA GLY A 138 0.59 8.95 -1.79
C GLY A 138 0.00 10.30 -2.23
N ALA A 139 -0.90 10.22 -3.20
CA ALA A 139 -1.61 11.32 -3.83
C ALA A 139 -2.06 12.42 -2.87
N GLY A 140 -1.40 13.58 -2.98
CA GLY A 140 -1.72 14.79 -2.23
C GLY A 140 -1.62 14.63 -0.70
N LYS A 141 -0.93 13.58 -0.21
CA LYS A 141 -0.71 13.28 1.22
C LYS A 141 -2.03 13.21 2.01
N LYS A 142 -3.10 12.77 1.34
CA LYS A 142 -4.47 12.65 1.86
C LYS A 142 -5.01 11.24 1.64
N ALA A 143 -6.20 10.98 2.15
CA ALA A 143 -6.91 9.71 2.00
C ALA A 143 -6.85 9.12 0.58
N LEU A 144 -6.17 7.97 0.46
CA LEU A 144 -5.97 7.28 -0.82
C LEU A 144 -7.13 6.34 -1.11
N THR A 145 -7.48 6.22 -2.38
CA THR A 145 -8.58 5.36 -2.87
C THR A 145 -8.09 4.22 -3.74
N CYS A 146 -7.03 4.42 -4.48
CA CYS A 146 -6.52 3.42 -5.41
C CYS A 146 -4.99 3.47 -5.46
N ILE A 147 -4.41 2.32 -5.79
CA ILE A 147 -2.99 2.14 -6.04
C ILE A 147 -2.79 1.18 -7.20
N HIS A 148 -1.76 1.43 -7.99
CA HIS A 148 -1.31 0.53 -9.04
C HIS A 148 0.22 0.57 -9.10
N ALA A 149 0.85 -0.55 -9.42
CA ALA A 149 2.31 -0.62 -9.54
C ALA A 149 2.69 -1.28 -10.85
N ARG A 150 3.63 -0.68 -11.58
CA ARG A 150 4.13 -1.16 -12.86
C ARG A 150 5.54 -0.63 -13.11
N ASP A 151 6.46 -1.48 -13.56
CA ASP A 151 7.82 -1.11 -13.93
C ASP A 151 8.55 -0.28 -12.85
N ASP A 152 8.36 -0.67 -11.59
CA ASP A 152 8.88 -0.01 -10.38
C ASP A 152 8.31 1.39 -10.11
N TRP A 153 7.33 1.83 -10.88
CA TRP A 153 6.52 3.00 -10.57
C TRP A 153 5.29 2.61 -9.79
N VAL A 154 5.02 3.34 -8.72
CA VAL A 154 3.81 3.21 -7.91
C VAL A 154 2.96 4.44 -8.11
N PHE A 155 1.74 4.21 -8.60
CA PHE A 155 0.73 5.21 -8.86
C PHE A 155 -0.30 5.16 -7.74
N THR A 156 -0.63 6.31 -7.18
CA THR A 156 -1.66 6.44 -6.16
C THR A 156 -2.68 7.49 -6.57
N GLY A 157 -3.94 7.27 -6.21
CA GLY A 157 -5.02 8.21 -6.47
C GLY A 157 -5.85 8.47 -5.23
N ASN A 158 -6.48 9.65 -5.19
CA ASN A 158 -7.36 10.06 -4.10
C ASN A 158 -8.73 10.57 -4.59
N ARG A 159 -9.65 10.81 -3.65
CA ARG A 159 -11.01 11.34 -3.94
C ARG A 159 -11.03 12.77 -4.48
N PHE A 160 -9.91 13.49 -4.40
CA PHE A 160 -9.80 14.87 -4.88
C PHE A 160 -9.31 14.94 -6.33
N GLY A 161 -9.27 13.80 -7.04
CA GLY A 161 -8.83 13.73 -8.43
C GLY A 161 -7.32 13.94 -8.62
N LYS A 162 -6.52 13.84 -7.55
CA LYS A 162 -5.06 13.89 -7.67
C LYS A 162 -4.49 12.50 -7.87
N ILE A 163 -3.51 12.41 -8.76
CA ILE A 163 -2.67 11.23 -8.95
C ILE A 163 -1.24 11.64 -8.60
N SER A 164 -0.57 10.83 -7.80
CA SER A 164 0.87 10.97 -7.56
C SER A 164 1.57 9.67 -7.89
N VAL A 165 2.78 9.82 -8.43
CA VAL A 165 3.61 8.72 -8.85
C VAL A 165 4.97 8.85 -8.17
N PHE A 166 5.51 7.74 -7.71
CA PHE A 166 6.88 7.67 -7.20
C PHE A 166 7.54 6.40 -7.69
N LYS A 167 8.87 6.45 -7.84
CA LYS A 167 9.66 5.27 -8.15
C LYS A 167 9.94 4.53 -6.86
N PHE A 168 9.60 3.26 -6.83
CA PHE A 168 9.84 2.38 -5.70
C PHE A 168 11.30 1.94 -5.68
N ASP A 169 11.95 2.12 -4.52
CA ASP A 169 13.28 1.62 -4.23
C ASP A 169 13.29 1.03 -2.80
N PRO A 170 13.58 -0.28 -2.63
CA PRO A 170 13.62 -0.91 -1.32
C PRO A 170 14.88 -0.57 -0.49
N GLU A 171 15.96 -0.10 -1.12
CA GLU A 171 17.26 0.09 -0.46
C GLU A 171 17.25 1.25 0.54
N PRO A 172 16.77 2.47 0.19
CA PRO A 172 16.80 3.59 1.11
C PRO A 172 15.88 3.37 2.31
N ALA A 173 16.40 3.70 3.49
CA ALA A 173 15.71 3.57 4.76
C ALA A 173 15.96 4.78 5.66
N PHE A 174 14.94 5.61 5.81
CA PHE A 174 14.95 6.83 6.60
C PHE A 174 13.99 6.67 7.80
N PRO A 175 14.46 6.09 8.93
CA PRO A 175 13.64 5.90 10.10
C PRO A 175 13.30 7.25 10.76
N CYS A 176 12.02 7.44 11.10
CA CYS A 176 11.64 8.58 11.93
C CYS A 176 12.20 8.38 13.35
N GLN A 177 13.07 9.30 13.78
CA GLN A 177 13.65 9.28 15.12
C GLN A 177 12.96 10.27 16.06
N PHE A 178 11.80 10.80 15.67
CA PHE A 178 11.05 11.75 16.46
C PHE A 178 10.24 11.04 17.55
N GLY A 179 10.60 11.25 18.80
CA GLY A 179 9.96 10.62 19.96
C GLY A 179 9.92 9.09 19.86
N LYS A 180 8.72 8.52 19.99
CA LYS A 180 8.44 7.08 19.91
C LYS A 180 7.94 6.64 18.53
N CYS A 181 8.09 7.46 17.49
CA CYS A 181 7.73 7.03 16.14
C CYS A 181 8.61 5.86 15.68
N GLU A 182 8.02 4.90 14.98
CA GLU A 182 8.68 3.69 14.46
C GLU A 182 8.54 3.57 12.93
N ILE A 183 7.97 4.58 12.28
CA ILE A 183 7.76 4.56 10.83
C ILE A 183 9.09 4.76 10.12
N VAL A 184 9.37 3.91 9.13
CA VAL A 184 10.55 4.01 8.27
C VAL A 184 10.12 4.40 6.87
N PHE A 185 10.65 5.51 6.37
CA PHE A 185 10.36 6.01 5.03
C PHE A 185 11.44 5.56 4.04
N SER A 186 11.08 5.52 2.75
CA SER A 186 12.06 5.32 1.67
C SER A 186 12.38 6.61 0.92
N LEU A 187 11.63 7.68 1.15
CA LEU A 187 11.89 9.01 0.59
C LEU A 187 12.12 10.01 1.73
N VAL A 188 13.17 10.81 1.60
CA VAL A 188 13.52 11.85 2.59
C VAL A 188 12.46 12.94 2.63
N GLU A 189 11.90 13.30 1.47
CA GLU A 189 10.80 14.27 1.37
C GLU A 189 9.55 13.84 2.16
N ASP A 190 9.27 12.54 2.18
CA ASP A 190 8.15 11.97 2.94
C ASP A 190 8.43 11.98 4.44
N LEU A 191 9.67 11.68 4.86
CA LEU A 191 10.08 11.82 6.25
C LEU A 191 10.01 13.29 6.70
N LEU A 192 10.47 14.22 5.85
CA LEU A 192 10.43 15.65 6.15
C LEU A 192 9.00 16.13 6.34
N TYR A 193 8.11 15.79 5.41
CA TYR A 193 6.69 16.08 5.55
C TYR A 193 6.09 15.42 6.79
N HIS A 194 6.41 14.15 7.06
CA HIS A 194 5.92 13.43 8.23
C HIS A 194 6.24 14.17 9.53
N VAL A 195 7.47 14.65 9.66
CA VAL A 195 7.97 15.26 10.90
C VAL A 195 7.53 16.72 11.05
N LEU A 196 7.54 17.48 9.96
CA LEU A 196 7.39 18.94 10.01
C LEU A 196 5.99 19.43 9.67
N GLU A 197 5.30 18.74 8.78
CA GLU A 197 4.05 19.22 8.17
C GLU A 197 2.83 18.37 8.53
N SER A 198 3.04 17.11 8.90
CA SER A 198 1.95 16.18 9.20
C SER A 198 1.46 16.32 10.64
N GLU A 199 0.17 16.08 10.86
CA GLU A 199 -0.45 16.10 12.19
C GLU A 199 0.03 14.94 13.10
N ASN A 200 0.90 14.05 12.60
CA ASN A 200 1.40 12.91 13.38
C ASN A 200 2.39 13.34 14.46
N HIS A 201 3.05 14.49 14.30
CA HIS A 201 4.03 15.01 15.25
C HIS A 201 3.70 16.46 15.61
N ASN A 202 3.63 16.75 16.91
CA ASN A 202 3.51 18.11 17.39
C ASN A 202 4.90 18.73 17.53
N LEU A 203 5.12 19.85 16.85
CA LEU A 203 6.39 20.56 16.98
C LEU A 203 6.61 21.04 18.42
N PRO A 204 7.82 20.83 18.96
CA PRO A 204 8.17 21.21 20.32
C PRO A 204 8.15 22.72 20.50
N ARG A 205 7.77 23.18 21.70
CA ARG A 205 7.77 24.62 22.05
C ARG A 205 9.16 25.09 22.48
N ALA A 206 9.40 26.40 22.40
CA ALA A 206 10.60 27.01 22.97
C ALA A 206 10.77 26.61 24.45
N GLY A 207 12.01 26.34 24.88
CA GLY A 207 12.33 25.84 26.22
C GLY A 207 12.28 24.32 26.39
N SER A 208 11.74 23.57 25.43
CA SER A 208 11.73 22.10 25.47
C SER A 208 12.98 21.49 24.83
N ILE A 209 13.22 20.20 25.08
CA ILE A 209 14.33 19.45 24.49
C ILE A 209 13.89 18.90 23.13
N CYS A 210 14.80 18.89 22.17
CA CYS A 210 14.57 18.27 20.87
C CYS A 210 14.11 16.80 21.04
N PRO A 211 12.95 16.40 20.50
CA PRO A 211 12.44 15.04 20.64
C PRO A 211 13.14 14.02 19.72
N TRP A 212 14.12 14.44 18.94
CA TRP A 212 14.91 13.54 18.10
C TRP A 212 15.81 12.67 18.99
N ARG A 213 15.74 11.33 18.88
CA ARG A 213 16.32 10.37 19.84
C ARG A 213 17.79 10.62 20.23
N LYS A 214 18.61 11.12 19.30
CA LYS A 214 20.05 11.40 19.53
C LYS A 214 20.38 12.88 19.75
N CYS A 215 19.38 13.77 19.67
CA CYS A 215 19.57 15.19 19.91
C CYS A 215 19.34 15.53 21.38
N ARG A 216 20.25 16.30 21.97
CA ARG A 216 20.11 16.81 23.35
C ARG A 216 19.99 18.33 23.40
N VAL A 217 19.81 18.97 22.25
CA VAL A 217 19.65 20.43 22.16
C VAL A 217 18.36 20.84 22.84
N LYS A 218 18.46 21.80 23.77
CA LYS A 218 17.32 22.48 24.36
C LYS A 218 17.02 23.72 23.54
N PHE A 219 15.79 23.86 23.06
CA PHE A 219 15.37 25.05 22.31
C PHE A 219 15.43 26.26 23.22
N GLN A 220 16.16 27.29 22.80
CA GLN A 220 16.28 28.51 23.58
C GLN A 220 14.92 29.23 23.60
N MET A 221 14.66 30.03 24.64
CA MET A 221 13.38 30.71 24.80
C MET A 221 13.11 31.76 23.70
N ASN A 222 14.15 32.27 23.06
CA ASN A 222 14.08 33.22 21.95
C ASN A 222 13.91 32.55 20.57
N TRP A 223 13.90 31.21 20.47
CA TRP A 223 13.70 30.55 19.20
C TRP A 223 12.26 30.70 18.73
N ASN A 224 12.09 31.21 17.52
CA ASN A 224 10.81 31.21 16.84
C ASN A 224 10.51 29.82 16.25
N LYS A 225 9.30 29.64 15.69
CA LYS A 225 8.88 28.36 15.08
C LYS A 225 9.82 27.94 13.94
N GLU A 226 10.30 28.89 13.16
CA GLU A 226 11.18 28.66 12.01
C GLU A 226 12.57 28.15 12.44
N ALA A 227 13.14 28.67 13.52
CA ALA A 227 14.41 28.18 14.07
C ALA A 227 14.30 26.72 14.55
N VAL A 228 13.18 26.39 15.21
CA VAL A 228 12.88 25.00 15.62
C VAL A 228 12.70 24.10 14.39
N TYR A 229 11.97 24.58 13.38
CA TYR A 229 11.77 23.88 12.11
C TYR A 229 13.10 23.55 11.43
N ASN A 230 13.95 24.58 11.22
CA ASN A 230 15.25 24.45 10.56
C ASN A 230 16.18 23.51 11.33
N HIS A 231 16.16 23.55 12.66
CA HIS A 231 16.93 22.61 13.48
C HIS A 231 16.49 21.15 13.27
N ILE A 232 15.19 20.89 13.24
CA ILE A 232 14.68 19.52 13.04
C ILE A 232 14.96 19.04 11.61
N GLN A 233 14.77 19.91 10.61
CA GLN A 233 15.08 19.63 9.21
C GLN A 233 16.56 19.25 9.02
N ALA A 234 17.48 19.88 9.76
CA ALA A 234 18.91 19.54 9.69
C ALA A 234 19.21 18.08 10.08
N HIS A 235 18.47 17.48 11.02
CA HIS A 235 18.64 16.06 11.38
C HIS A 235 18.23 15.12 10.23
N ILE A 236 17.21 15.52 9.47
CA ILE A 236 16.71 14.74 8.33
C ILE A 236 17.70 14.82 7.16
N ILE A 237 18.14 16.03 6.80
CA ILE A 237 19.10 16.23 5.70
C ILE A 237 20.45 15.57 6.00
N SER A 238 20.91 15.62 7.25
CA SER A 238 22.15 14.91 7.63
C SER A 238 22.02 13.38 7.56
N SER A 239 20.81 12.83 7.75
CA SER A 239 20.57 11.40 7.57
C SER A 239 20.65 11.00 6.09
N GLU A 240 20.20 11.87 5.18
CA GLU A 240 20.29 11.69 3.73
C GLU A 240 21.74 11.78 3.23
N SER A 241 22.50 12.78 3.68
CA SER A 241 23.90 12.94 3.25
C SER A 241 24.77 11.77 3.71
N LEU A 242 24.52 11.22 4.91
CA LEU A 242 25.18 10.01 5.38
C LEU A 242 24.88 8.81 4.47
N TYR A 243 23.62 8.60 4.08
CA TYR A 243 23.24 7.53 3.16
C TYR A 243 23.95 7.66 1.81
N ASN A 244 23.93 8.85 1.22
CA ASN A 244 24.59 9.12 -0.07
C ASN A 244 26.12 8.98 -0.02
N SER A 245 26.73 9.12 1.15
CA SER A 245 28.18 8.90 1.34
C SER A 245 28.57 7.42 1.50
N THR A 246 27.61 6.56 1.83
CA THR A 246 27.80 5.12 2.06
C THR A 246 27.31 4.24 0.92
N SER A 247 26.67 4.83 -0.09
CA SER A 247 26.14 4.17 -1.29
C SER A 247 27.12 4.31 -2.45
#